data_AF-A0A550H9S5-F1
#
_entry.id   AF-A0A550H9S5-F1
#
_cell.length_a   1.000
_cell.length_b   1.000
_cell.length_c   1.000
_cell.angle_alpha   90.00
_cell.angle_beta   90.00
_cell.angle_gamma   90.00
#
_symmetry.space_group_name_H-M   'P 1'
#
loop_
_entity.id
_entity.type
_entity.pdbx_description
1 polymer ?
#
loop_
_entity_poly.entity_id
_entity_poly.type
_entity_poly.pdbx_seq_one_letter_code
_entity_poly.pdbx_strand_id
1 'polypeptide(L)' 'MVVNLDPHHTQEATVSLDMPRLGLDWHESMPVRDELTGETYHWGRTNYVRLEPGHRPAHVLTVLRPSSPPTGGSPTP' A
#
# COMPACT_ATOMS: atom_id res chain seq x y z
N MET A 1 7.28 -2.47 -1.48
CA MET A 1 8.30 -1.71 -0.71
C MET A 1 8.80 -0.57 -1.58
N VAL A 2 9.02 0.60 -0.98
CA VAL A 2 9.66 1.77 -1.61
C VAL A 2 10.78 2.23 -0.71
N VAL A 3 11.95 2.56 -1.27
CA VAL A 3 13.14 2.94 -0.49
C VAL A 3 13.82 4.16 -1.11
N ASN A 4 14.30 5.06 -0.26
CA ASN A 4 15.19 6.12 -0.66
C ASN A 4 16.64 5.59 -0.64
N LEU A 5 17.33 5.68 -1.78
CA LEU A 5 18.72 5.27 -1.91
C LEU A 5 19.71 6.40 -1.62
N ASP A 6 19.24 7.64 -1.44
CA ASP A 6 20.03 8.77 -0.97
C ASP A 6 20.04 8.76 0.58
N PRO A 7 21.19 8.48 1.22
CA PRO A 7 21.27 8.40 2.69
C PRO A 7 21.30 9.77 3.37
N HIS A 8 21.35 10.87 2.61
CA HIS A 8 21.58 12.22 3.15
C HIS A 8 20.41 13.17 2.90
N HIS A 9 19.69 13.03 1.78
CA HIS A 9 18.63 13.96 1.42
C HIS A 9 17.25 13.31 1.38
N THR A 10 16.24 14.10 1.77
CA THR A 10 14.83 13.75 1.56
C THR A 10 14.56 13.62 0.07
N GLN A 11 13.86 12.57 -0.32
CA GLN A 11 13.41 12.35 -1.69
C GLN A 11 11.89 12.28 -1.75
N GLU A 12 11.33 12.91 -2.77
CA GLU A 12 9.91 12.91 -3.07
C GLU A 12 9.68 12.30 -4.44
N ALA A 13 8.69 11.43 -4.55
CA ALA A 13 8.39 10.74 -5.80
C ALA A 13 6.91 10.42 -5.93
N THR A 14 6.51 10.16 -7.17
CA THR A 14 5.20 9.60 -7.47
C THR A 14 5.37 8.14 -7.86
N VAL A 15 4.81 7.24 -7.07
CA VAL A 15 4.82 5.80 -7.32
C VAL A 15 3.62 5.44 -8.17
N SER A 16 3.87 4.87 -9.34
CA SER A 16 2.84 4.30 -10.21
C SER A 16 2.74 2.79 -10.00
N LEU A 17 1.54 2.33 -9.64
CA LEU A 17 1.24 0.92 -9.41
C LEU A 17 0.54 0.31 -10.62
N ASP A 18 0.91 -0.92 -10.93
CA ASP A 18 0.18 -1.77 -11.87
C ASP A 18 -1.01 -2.40 -11.12
N MET A 19 -2.17 -1.73 -11.17
CA MET A 19 -3.36 -2.14 -10.43
C MET A 19 -3.87 -3.53 -10.86
N PRO A 20 -3.92 -3.89 -12.17
CA PRO A 20 -4.30 -5.23 -12.58
C PRO A 20 -3.42 -6.34 -12.00
N ARG A 21 -2.11 -6.12 -11.85
CA ARG A 21 -1.22 -7.09 -11.19
C ARG A 21 -1.54 -7.29 -9.70
N LEU A 22 -2.22 -6.33 -9.08
CA LEU A 22 -2.71 -6.42 -7.71
C LEU A 22 -4.11 -7.05 -7.62
N GLY A 23 -4.72 -7.39 -8.76
CA GLY A 23 -6.10 -7.90 -8.84
C GLY A 23 -7.16 -6.82 -8.64
N LEU A 24 -6.82 -5.57 -8.96
CA LEU A 24 -7.67 -4.39 -8.77
C LEU A 24 -7.90 -3.68 -10.11
N ASP A 25 -9.05 -3.03 -10.24
CA ASP A 25 -9.31 -2.14 -11.39
C ASP A 25 -8.47 -0.86 -11.33
N TRP A 26 -8.20 -0.26 -12.50
CA TRP A 26 -7.31 0.90 -12.61
C TRP A 26 -7.75 2.14 -11.80
N HIS A 27 -9.04 2.24 -11.48
CA HIS A 27 -9.63 3.32 -10.68
C HIS A 27 -9.80 2.97 -9.20
N GLU A 28 -9.48 1.74 -8.79
CA GLU A 28 -9.63 1.31 -7.42
C GLU A 28 -8.55 1.89 -6.52
N SER A 29 -8.84 1.87 -5.21
CA SER A 29 -7.86 2.15 -4.18
C SER A 29 -7.93 1.06 -3.11
N MET A 30 -6.80 0.78 -2.48
CA MET A 30 -6.67 -0.22 -1.43
C MET A 30 -6.05 0.38 -0.17
N PRO A 31 -6.51 -0.01 1.02
CA PRO A 31 -5.80 0.32 2.24
C PRO A 31 -4.49 -0.48 2.29
N VAL A 32 -3.40 0.23 2.58
CA VAL A 32 -2.07 -0.34 2.80
C VAL A 32 -1.58 0.11 4.16
N ARG A 33 -0.91 -0.78 4.89
CA ARG A 33 -0.26 -0.46 6.16
C ARG A 33 1.25 -0.41 5.96
N ASP A 34 1.89 0.64 6.43
CA ASP A 34 3.34 0.68 6.55
C ASP A 34 3.76 -0.05 7.82
N GLU A 35 4.48 -1.15 7.68
CA GLU A 35 4.94 -1.96 8.82
C GLU A 35 6.06 -1.26 9.62
N LEU A 36 6.72 -0.24 9.04
CA LEU A 36 7.76 0.51 9.76
C LEU A 36 7.17 1.54 10.73
N THR A 37 6.03 2.13 10.40
CA THR A 37 5.40 3.19 11.22
C THR A 37 4.06 2.76 11.84
N GLY A 38 3.45 1.69 11.33
CA GLY A 38 2.08 1.28 11.66
C GLY A 38 0.98 2.10 10.98
N GLU A 39 1.34 3.15 10.24
CA GLU A 39 0.37 4.04 9.59
C GLU A 39 -0.37 3.33 8.45
N THR A 40 -1.64 3.69 8.25
CA THR A 40 -2.46 3.17 7.16
C THR A 40 -2.75 4.26 6.15
N TYR A 41 -2.57 3.94 4.87
CA TYR A 41 -2.78 4.83 3.74
C TYR A 41 -3.77 4.20 2.77
N HIS A 42 -4.48 5.02 1.99
CA HIS A 42 -5.25 4.55 0.84
C HIS A 42 -4.45 4.80 -0.43
N TRP A 43 -3.96 3.72 -1.04
CA TRP A 43 -3.15 3.79 -2.26
C TRP A 43 -4.03 3.51 -3.47
N GLY A 44 -3.85 4.28 -4.54
CA GLY A 44 -4.44 4.03 -5.86
C GLY A 44 -3.34 3.79 -6.89
N ARG A 45 -3.65 4.05 -8.17
CA ARG A 45 -2.65 3.90 -9.24
C ARG A 45 -1.43 4.81 -9.08
N THR A 46 -1.61 6.02 -8.56
CA THR A 46 -0.59 7.06 -8.51
C THR A 46 -0.50 7.63 -7.10
N ASN A 47 0.61 7.44 -6.41
CA ASN A 47 0.76 7.79 -4.99
C ASN A 47 1.99 8.66 -4.77
N TYR A 48 1.80 9.81 -4.15
CA TYR A 48 2.91 10.64 -3.71
C TYR A 48 3.55 10.05 -2.45
N VAL A 49 4.87 10.01 -2.41
CA VAL A 49 5.66 9.58 -1.26
C VAL A 49 6.78 10.58 -0.98
N ARG A 50 7.10 10.76 0.30
CA ARG A 50 8.23 11.55 0.78
C ARG A 50 9.02 10.74 1.79
N LEU A 51 10.27 10.44 1.47
CA LEU A 51 11.15 9.60 2.27
C LEU A 51 12.31 10.43 2.82
N GLU A 52 12.38 10.54 4.13
CA GLU A 52 13.36 11.34 4.85
C GLU A 52 14.39 10.42 5.54
N PRO A 53 15.68 10.49 5.18
CA PRO A 53 16.72 9.74 5.87
C PRO A 53 16.72 10.03 7.37
N GLY A 54 16.91 8.98 8.18
CA GLY A 54 16.94 9.08 9.65
C GLY A 54 15.57 9.08 10.33
N HIS A 55 14.48 9.41 9.62
CA HIS A 55 13.12 9.35 10.17
C HIS A 55 12.25 8.29 9.48
N ARG A 56 12.14 8.36 8.14
CA ARG A 56 11.39 7.39 7.31
C ARG A 56 12.14 7.13 6.02
N PRO A 57 13.20 6.31 6.04
CA PRO A 57 14.03 6.05 4.86
C PRO A 57 13.34 5.14 3.83
N ALA A 58 12.30 4.41 4.25
CA ALA A 58 11.57 3.46 3.41
C ALA A 58 10.11 3.35 3.85
N HIS A 59 9.28 2.77 2.98
CA HIS A 59 7.94 2.27 3.29
C HIS A 59 7.86 0.77 2.99
N VAL A 60 7.52 -0.04 4.00
CA VAL A 60 7.28 -1.48 3.85
C VAL A 60 5.78 -1.71 3.95
N LEU A 61 5.13 -1.80 2.79
CA LEU A 61 3.68 -1.74 2.71
C LEU A 61 3.06 -3.13 2.59
N THR A 62 2.14 -3.45 3.50
CA THR A 62 1.25 -4.61 3.44
C THR A 62 -0.12 -4.17 2.93
N VAL A 63 -0.65 -4.85 1.90
CA VAL A 63 -2.01 -4.60 1.43
C VAL A 63 -3.00 -5.19 2.44
N LEU A 64 -3.88 -4.35 2.97
CA LEU A 64 -4.98 -4.78 3.82
C LEU A 64 -6.14 -5.19 2.91
N ARG A 65 -6.22 -6.48 2.56
CA ARG A 65 -7.40 -6.99 1.85
C ARG A 65 -8.56 -7.07 2.84
N PRO A 66 -9.76 -6.55 2.50
CA PRO A 66 -10.94 -6.86 3.30
C PRO A 66 -11.07 -8.39 3.33
N SER A 67 -11.20 -8.96 4.52
CA SER A 67 -11.45 -10.40 4.67
C SER A 67 -12.69 -10.73 3.85
N SER A 68 -12.55 -11.58 2.84
CA SER A 68 -13.70 -12.16 2.16
C SER A 68 -14.64 -12.72 3.23
N PRO A 69 -15.95 -12.39 3.22
CA PRO A 69 -16.87 -13.00 4.16
C PRO A 69 -16.81 -14.53 4.01
N PRO A 70 -16.88 -15.30 5.11
CA PRO A 70 -16.90 -16.76 5.03
C PRO A 70 -18.10 -17.16 4.16
N THR A 71 -17.81 -17.75 3.01
CA THR A 71 -18.81 -18.14 2.03
C THR A 71 -19.57 -19.36 2.56
N GLY A 72 -20.86 -19.19 2.79
CA GLY A 72 -21.89 -20.21 2.55
C GLY A 72 -21.90 -21.44 3.46
N GLY A 73 -22.78 -21.42 4.46
CA GLY A 73 -23.28 -22.62 5.12
C GLY A 73 -24.76 -22.46 5.46
N SER A 74 -25.63 -22.51 4.45
CA SER A 74 -27.07 -22.65 4.65
C SER A 74 -27.52 -23.97 4.04
N PRO A 75 -27.89 -24.97 4.87
CA PRO A 75 -28.86 -25.96 4.47
C PRO A 75 -30.23 -25.51 4.98
N THR A 76 -31.14 -25.21 4.06
CA THR A 76 -32.59 -25.29 4.29
C THR A 76 -33.13 -26.46 3.47
N PRO A 77 -34.30 -27.03 3.81
CA PRO A 77 -35.24 -26.66 4.89
C PRO A 77 -35.34 -27.68 6.03
#